data_AF-S5V2A6-F1
#
_entry.id   AF-S5V2A6-F1
#
_cell.length_a   1.000
_cell.length_b   1.000
_cell.length_c   1.000
_cell.angle_alpha   90.00
_cell.angle_beta   90.00
_cell.angle_gamma   90.00
#
_symmetry.space_group_name_H-M   'P 1'
#
loop_
_entity.id
_entity.type
_entity.pdbx_description
1 polymer ?
#
loop_
_entity_poly.entity_id
_entity_poly.type
_entity_poly.pdbx_seq_one_letter_code
_entity_poly.pdbx_strand_id
1 'polypeptide(L)' 'MIVKKLHESGIRAEHAYAAAFVSIGLSVISWAASLQVEKKGEERADRWGIFVGEWAPTFFGLGLALSTYE' A
#
# COMPACT_ATOMS: atom_id res chain seq x y z
N MET A 1 -13.79 19.33 3.82
CA MET A 1 -13.55 17.96 3.31
C MET A 1 -12.40 17.34 4.10
N ILE A 2 -12.46 16.03 4.37
CA ILE A 2 -11.44 15.32 5.16
C ILE A 2 -10.05 15.41 4.48
N VAL A 3 -10.00 15.25 3.16
CA VAL A 3 -8.75 15.33 2.37
C VAL A 3 -8.07 16.71 2.51
N LYS A 4 -8.84 17.80 2.48
CA LYS A 4 -8.32 19.15 2.69
C LYS A 4 -7.63 19.31 4.05
N LYS A 5 -8.24 18.79 5.12
CA LYS A 5 -7.62 18.82 6.47
C LYS A 5 -6.33 18.01 6.53
N LEU A 6 -6.30 16.87 5.84
CA LEU A 6 -5.11 16.02 5.74
C LEU A 6 -3.96 16.76 5.01
N HIS A 7 -4.30 17.46 3.93
CA HIS A 7 -3.35 18.31 3.21
C HIS A 7 -2.84 19.49 4.04
N GLU A 8 -3.73 20.16 4.78
CA GLU A 8 -3.38 21.23 5.72
C GLU A 8 -2.48 20.74 6.88
N SER A 9 -2.57 19.45 7.26
CA SER A 9 -1.64 18.83 8.22
C SER A 9 -0.27 18.47 7.64
N GLY A 10 -0.03 18.74 6.35
CA GLY A 10 1.25 18.54 5.69
C GLY A 10 1.37 17.25 4.87
N ILE A 11 0.33 16.41 4.82
CA ILE A 11 0.32 15.23 3.95
C ILE A 11 0.14 15.66 2.50
N ARG A 12 1.12 15.33 1.66
CA ARG A 12 1.11 15.61 0.20
C ARG A 12 0.80 14.37 -0.62
N ALA A 13 0.40 14.54 -1.87
CA ALA A 13 0.13 13.46 -2.81
C ALA A 13 1.34 12.53 -2.95
N GLU A 14 2.56 13.08 -2.95
CA GLU A 14 3.81 12.32 -3.01
C GLU A 14 3.94 11.28 -1.89
N HIS A 15 3.53 11.61 -0.66
CA HIS A 15 3.57 10.68 0.46
C HIS A 15 2.61 9.50 0.24
N ALA A 16 1.42 9.80 -0.28
CA ALA A 16 0.42 8.78 -0.60
C ALA A 16 0.89 7.90 -1.76
N TYR A 17 1.46 8.48 -2.82
CA TYR A 17 2.05 7.69 -3.92
C TYR A 17 3.23 6.83 -3.46
N ALA A 18 4.11 7.36 -2.60
CA ALA A 18 5.18 6.57 -1.99
C ALA A 18 4.63 5.39 -1.19
N ALA A 19 3.60 5.61 -0.35
CA ALA A 19 2.93 4.53 0.39
C ALA A 19 2.31 3.48 -0.55
N ALA A 20 1.72 3.91 -1.68
CA ALA A 20 1.18 3.00 -2.68
C ALA A 20 2.26 2.08 -3.28
N PHE A 21 3.40 2.64 -3.68
CA PHE A 21 4.53 1.85 -4.18
C PHE A 21 5.14 0.93 -3.11
N VAL A 22 5.22 1.40 -1.86
CA VAL A 22 5.66 0.57 -0.73
C VAL A 22 4.72 -0.62 -0.54
N SER A 23 3.41 -0.44 -0.59
CA SER A 23 2.44 -1.53 -0.52
C SER A 23 2.65 -2.57 -1.62
N ILE A 24 2.86 -2.15 -2.87
CA ILE A 24 3.18 -3.07 -3.98
C ILE A 24 4.47 -3.84 -3.68
N GLY A 25 5.53 -3.15 -3.28
CA GLY A 25 6.81 -3.77 -2.95
C GLY A 25 6.70 -4.79 -1.81
N LEU A 26 5.97 -4.44 -0.75
CA LEU A 26 5.73 -5.33 0.38
C LEU A 26 4.92 -6.57 -0.02
N SER A 27 3.95 -6.46 -0.93
CA SER A 27 3.24 -7.61 -1.46
C SER A 27 4.15 -8.56 -2.23
N VAL A 28 5.02 -8.02 -3.09
CA VAL A 28 5.99 -8.82 -3.84
C VAL A 28 6.98 -9.49 -2.90
N ILE A 29 7.48 -8.78 -1.88
CA ILE A 29 8.38 -9.34 -0.87
C ILE A 29 7.67 -10.42 -0.05
N SER A 30 6.41 -10.19 0.35
CA SER A 30 5.60 -11.18 1.08
C SER A 30 5.38 -12.44 0.26
N TRP A 31 5.11 -12.32 -1.04
CA TRP A 31 5.00 -13.45 -1.95
C TRP A 31 6.34 -14.17 -2.13
N ALA A 32 7.43 -13.44 -2.32
CA ALA A 32 8.76 -14.06 -2.41
C ALA A 32 9.14 -14.81 -1.12
N ALA A 33 8.74 -14.30 0.05
CA ALA A 33 8.90 -14.96 1.33
C ALA A 33 7.97 -16.17 1.48
N SER A 34 6.72 -16.11 0.98
CA SER A 34 5.78 -17.24 1.05
C SER A 34 6.31 -18.48 0.35
N LEU A 35 6.95 -18.33 -0.82
CA LEU A 35 7.57 -19.42 -1.56
C LEU A 35 8.62 -20.22 -0.74
N GLN A 36 9.27 -19.60 0.24
CA GLN A 36 10.22 -20.29 1.14
C GLN A 36 9.50 -21.04 2.27
N VAL A 37 8.33 -20.54 2.68
CA VAL A 37 7.52 -21.09 3.78
C VAL A 37 6.58 -22.20 3.29
N GLU A 38 6.08 -22.13 2.05
CA GLU A 38 5.27 -23.19 1.43
C GLU A 38 6.00 -24.55 1.41
N LYS A 39 7.34 -24.55 1.31
CA LYS A 39 8.15 -25.78 1.45
C LYS A 39 7.98 -26.47 2.81
N LYS A 40 7.48 -25.76 3.82
CA LYS A 40 7.17 -26.27 5.17
C LYS A 40 5.71 -26.70 5.34
N GLY A 41 4.89 -26.67 4.28
CA GLY A 41 3.50 -27.16 4.29
C GLY A 41 2.47 -26.18 4.87
N GLU A 42 2.82 -24.90 5.05
CA GLU A 42 1.89 -23.88 5.53
C GLU A 42 1.22 -23.11 4.37
N GLU A 43 -0.05 -23.42 4.07
CA GLU A 43 -0.86 -22.72 3.05
C GLU A 43 -1.26 -21.26 3.41
N ARG A 44 -0.81 -20.74 4.56
CA ARG A 44 -1.25 -19.44 5.08
C ARG A 44 -0.49 -18.24 4.53
N ALA A 45 0.68 -18.46 3.93
CA ALA A 45 1.60 -17.38 3.59
C ALA A 45 1.09 -16.47 2.45
N ASP A 46 0.23 -16.96 1.55
CA ASP A 46 -0.30 -16.17 0.42
C ASP A 46 -1.32 -15.08 0.81
N ARG A 47 -2.05 -15.26 1.93
CA ARG A 47 -3.15 -14.34 2.25
C ARG A 47 -2.64 -12.95 2.64
N TRP A 48 -1.50 -12.88 3.32
CA TRP A 48 -0.98 -11.63 3.87
C TRP A 48 -0.47 -10.68 2.78
N GLY A 49 0.23 -11.20 1.77
CA GLY A 49 0.75 -10.40 0.66
C GLY A 49 -0.35 -9.75 -0.18
N ILE A 50 -1.47 -10.46 -0.40
CA ILE A 50 -2.64 -9.94 -1.11
C ILE A 50 -3.28 -8.79 -0.35
N PHE A 51 -3.48 -8.93 0.97
CA PHE A 51 -4.06 -7.87 1.80
C PHE A 51 -3.21 -6.60 1.83
N VAL A 52 -1.88 -6.74 1.86
CA VAL A 52 -0.98 -5.58 1.83
C VAL A 52 -1.05 -4.85 0.48
N GLY A 53 -1.29 -5.58 -0.61
CA GLY A 53 -1.31 -5.05 -1.97
C GLY A 53 -2.57 -4.23 -2.26
N GLU A 54 -3.68 -4.56 -1.61
CA GLU A 54 -4.95 -3.85 -1.73
C GLU A 54 -4.87 -2.40 -1.23
N TRP A 55 -3.90 -2.06 -0.39
CA TRP A 55 -3.70 -0.67 0.05
C TRP A 55 -3.17 0.24 -1.05
N ALA A 56 -2.53 -0.31 -2.08
CA ALA A 56 -1.99 0.47 -3.19
C ALA A 56 -3.06 1.32 -3.92
N PRO A 57 -4.18 0.77 -4.41
CA PRO A 57 -5.25 1.56 -5.02
C PRO A 57 -5.85 2.61 -4.07
N THR A 58 -5.97 2.30 -2.77
CA THR A 58 -6.43 3.27 -1.77
C THR A 58 -5.49 4.47 -1.68
N PHE A 59 -4.18 4.22 -1.58
CA PHE A 59 -3.18 5.27 -1.49
C PHE A 59 -3.03 6.07 -2.81
N PHE A 60 -3.16 5.43 -3.97
CA PHE A 60 -3.22 6.15 -5.25
C PHE A 60 -4.45 7.06 -5.33
N GLY A 61 -5.63 6.58 -4.93
CA GLY A 61 -6.85 7.38 -4.89
C GLY A 61 -6.74 8.56 -3.91
N LEU A 62 -6.15 8.33 -2.74
CA LEU A 62 -5.87 9.39 -1.77
C LEU A 62 -4.88 10.42 -2.32
N GLY A 63 -3.81 9.98 -2.98
CA GLY A 63 -2.83 10.87 -3.61
C GLY A 63 -3.47 11.73 -4.70
N LEU A 64 -4.32 11.15 -5.55
CA LEU A 64 -5.08 11.90 -6.56
C LEU A 64 -6.01 12.94 -5.91
N ALA A 65 -6.64 12.61 -4.78
CA ALA A 65 -7.47 13.58 -4.07
C ALA A 65 -6.63 14.70 -3.43
N LEU A 66 -5.47 14.37 -2.87
CA LEU A 66 -4.54 15.33 -2.27
C LEU A 66 -3.95 16.29 -3.31
N SER A 67 -3.63 15.81 -4.52
CA SER A 67 -3.05 16.63 -5.59
C SER A 67 -3.99 17.73 -6.10
N THR A 68 -5.28 17.68 -5.73
CA THR A 68 -6.24 18.77 -6.02
C THR A 68 -6.05 19.99 -5.10
N TYR A 69 -5.27 19.86 -4.02
CA TYR A 69 -5.00 20.92 -3.04
C TYR A 69 -3.54 21.40 -3.04
N GLU A 70 -2.67 20.75 -3.81
CA GLU A 70 -1.28 21.17 -4.03
C GLU A 70 -1.20 22.43 -4.89
#